data_AF-A0A1F3V9K2-F1
#
_entry.id   AF-A0A1F3V9K2-F1
#
_cell.length_a   1.000
_cell.length_b   1.000
_cell.length_c   1.000
_cell.angle_alpha   90.00
_cell.angle_beta   90.00
_cell.angle_gamma   90.00
#
_symmetry.space_group_name_H-M   'P 1'
#
loop_
_entity.id
_entity.type
_entity.pdbx_description
1 polymer ?
#
loop_
_entity_poly.entity_id
_entity_poly.type
_entity_poly.pdbx_seq_one_letter_code
_entity_poly.pdbx_strand_id
1 'polypeptide(L)'
;MDIKNYSDQELLTSTKNLIKKERKLLSEIISHLEEIERRKLYSDLGYTSLFDYSLKELNYTEQQAWRRINAMRVLKTLPELKKNIDNGSLSLSSINLASNLFKEANIISKQDKLQIFDQMKNLTKTQCEDKVYKMKKDFGIDKTPKRTIINNATTEIARVHVNLSKETLKKIEKVKNLTKEDDLDKIISLLADTYINQKIEVKRESKNVPAKNSRHIPRKIKETVYKRTNGECENCKSTQNLEFDHLIPYAKGGTNNLTNIQLLCSNCNKRKAIKDFGQEKMDHFLNALPGSVKFTETFR
;
A
#
# COMPACT_ATOMS: atom_id res chain seq x y z
N MET A 1 26.30 -6.66 37.22
CA MET A 1 25.58 -5.79 38.19
C MET A 1 24.31 -6.53 38.56
N ASP A 2 24.11 -6.82 39.85
CA ASP A 2 22.87 -7.47 40.31
C ASP A 2 21.78 -6.41 40.52
N ILE A 3 20.96 -6.22 39.49
CA ILE A 3 19.89 -5.20 39.43
C ILE A 3 18.84 -5.46 40.54
N LYS A 4 18.79 -6.67 41.09
CA LYS A 4 17.82 -7.09 42.12
C LYS A 4 17.99 -6.36 43.45
N ASN A 5 19.13 -5.73 43.69
CA ASN A 5 19.43 -5.04 44.95
C ASN A 5 19.20 -3.51 44.88
N TYR A 6 18.73 -2.98 43.75
CA TYR A 6 18.46 -1.55 43.59
C TYR A 6 17.15 -1.20 44.27
N SER A 7 17.09 -0.04 44.94
CA SER A 7 15.80 0.57 45.28
C SER A 7 15.05 1.01 44.01
N ASP A 8 13.73 1.17 44.11
CA ASP A 8 12.89 1.60 42.98
C ASP A 8 13.40 2.92 42.34
N GLN A 9 13.81 3.89 43.17
CA GLN A 9 14.30 5.17 42.67
C GLN A 9 15.67 5.05 41.99
N GLU A 10 16.57 4.23 42.52
CA GLU A 10 17.87 3.96 41.91
C GLU A 10 17.71 3.23 40.58
N LEU A 11 16.81 2.24 40.52
CA LEU A 11 16.52 1.49 39.29
C LEU A 11 15.97 2.42 38.19
N LEU A 12 14.99 3.26 38.53
CA LEU A 12 14.41 4.22 37.59
C LEU A 12 15.45 5.25 37.10
N THR A 13 16.30 5.75 37.99
CA THR A 13 17.34 6.74 37.65
C THR A 13 18.44 6.11 36.80
N SER A 14 18.92 4.93 37.19
CA SER A 14 19.92 4.16 36.45
C SER A 14 19.43 3.85 35.03
N THR A 15 18.19 3.38 34.90
CA THR A 15 17.57 3.07 33.59
C THR A 15 17.50 4.30 32.70
N LYS A 16 17.08 5.47 33.22
CA LYS A 16 17.05 6.73 32.45
C LYS A 16 18.44 7.14 31.98
N ASN A 17 19.48 6.94 32.80
CA ASN A 17 20.86 7.24 32.44
C ASN A 17 21.41 6.28 31.38
N LEU A 18 21.08 4.99 31.45
CA LEU A 18 21.43 4.01 30.41
C LEU A 18 20.81 4.37 29.06
N ILE A 19 19.54 4.79 29.04
CA ILE A 19 18.86 5.25 27.81
C ILE A 19 19.56 6.49 27.22
N LYS A 20 20.03 7.44 28.04
CA LYS A 20 20.80 8.59 27.56
C LYS A 20 22.12 8.15 26.91
N LYS A 21 22.83 7.19 27.54
CA LYS A 21 24.06 6.62 26.98
C LYS A 21 23.78 5.88 25.67
N GLU A 22 22.71 5.09 25.61
CA GLU A 22 22.27 4.39 24.39
C GLU A 22 22.02 5.37 23.23
N ARG A 23 21.30 6.47 23.48
CA ARG A 23 21.04 7.50 22.46
C ARG A 23 22.31 8.15 21.95
N LYS A 24 23.25 8.45 22.85
CA LYS A 24 24.56 9.00 22.47
C LYS A 24 25.36 7.99 21.62
N LEU A 25 25.42 6.72 22.03
CA LEU A 25 26.07 5.66 21.26
C LEU A 25 25.43 5.50 19.88
N LEU A 26 24.10 5.58 19.78
CA LEU A 26 23.39 5.52 18.50
C LEU A 26 23.80 6.67 17.57
N SER A 27 23.95 7.88 18.09
CA SER A 27 24.40 9.06 17.34
C SER A 27 25.86 8.92 16.85
N GLU A 28 26.72 8.34 17.70
CA GLU A 28 28.10 8.01 17.33
C GLU A 28 28.15 6.94 16.23
N ILE A 29 27.35 5.87 16.34
CA ILE A 29 27.20 4.83 15.30
C ILE A 29 26.77 5.46 13.97
N ILE A 30 25.79 6.36 13.98
CA ILE A 30 25.34 7.04 12.76
C ILE A 30 26.47 7.87 12.14
N SER A 31 27.28 8.55 12.96
CA SER A 31 28.44 9.32 12.49
C SER A 31 29.52 8.38 11.88
N HIS A 32 29.70 7.18 12.41
CA HIS A 32 30.61 6.19 11.86
C HIS A 32 30.09 5.62 10.53
N LEU A 33 28.80 5.31 10.44
CA LEU A 33 28.18 4.87 9.18
C LEU A 33 28.33 5.93 8.09
N GLU A 34 28.23 7.22 8.43
CA GLU A 34 28.47 8.32 7.50
C GLU A 34 29.90 8.30 6.96
N GLU A 35 30.88 8.15 7.84
CA GLU A 35 32.29 8.12 7.45
C GLU A 35 32.65 6.86 6.64
N ILE A 36 32.06 5.72 6.98
CA ILE A 36 32.14 4.47 6.20
C ILE A 36 31.53 4.67 4.81
N GLU A 37 30.36 5.34 4.70
CA GLU A 37 29.75 5.66 3.40
C GLU A 37 30.62 6.60 2.58
N ARG A 38 31.17 7.64 3.22
CA ARG A 38 32.02 8.65 2.58
C ARG A 38 33.28 8.04 1.98
N ARG A 39 33.93 7.12 2.70
CA ARG A 39 35.14 6.41 2.26
C ARG A 39 34.84 5.18 1.41
N LYS A 40 33.58 4.73 1.33
CA LYS A 40 33.14 3.49 0.67
C LYS A 40 33.89 2.24 1.15
N LEU A 41 34.28 2.18 2.43
CA LEU A 41 35.09 1.06 2.98
C LEU A 41 34.42 -0.30 2.82
N TYR A 42 33.08 -0.33 2.78
CA TYR A 42 32.34 -1.56 2.53
C TYR A 42 32.65 -2.18 1.16
N SER A 43 33.10 -1.39 0.18
CA SER A 43 33.47 -1.86 -1.16
C SER A 43 34.76 -2.67 -1.12
N ASP A 44 35.76 -2.23 -0.34
CA ASP A 44 37.03 -2.95 -0.16
C ASP A 44 36.82 -4.29 0.56
N LEU A 45 35.77 -4.37 1.38
CA LEU A 45 35.33 -5.58 2.08
C LEU A 45 34.43 -6.50 1.21
N GLY A 46 34.17 -6.14 -0.06
CA GLY A 46 33.38 -6.96 -0.99
C GLY A 46 31.86 -6.81 -0.90
N TYR A 47 31.35 -5.82 -0.16
CA TYR A 47 29.92 -5.54 -0.06
C TYR A 47 29.43 -4.59 -1.16
N THR A 48 28.23 -4.85 -1.68
CA THR A 48 27.67 -4.09 -2.82
C THR A 48 27.19 -2.69 -2.44
N SER A 49 26.89 -2.45 -1.17
CA SER A 49 26.43 -1.16 -0.66
C SER A 49 26.58 -1.08 0.86
N LEU A 50 26.46 0.14 1.42
CA LEU A 50 26.39 0.33 2.88
C LEU A 50 25.21 -0.45 3.50
N PHE A 51 24.11 -0.60 2.77
CA PHE A 51 22.96 -1.37 3.22
C PHE A 51 23.30 -2.86 3.31
N ASP A 52 23.90 -3.42 2.26
CA ASP A 52 24.36 -4.82 2.22
C ASP A 52 25.37 -5.12 3.34
N TYR A 53 26.35 -4.23 3.54
CA TYR A 53 27.29 -4.26 4.67
C TYR A 53 26.59 -4.23 6.02
N SER A 54 25.57 -3.36 6.17
CA SER A 54 24.82 -3.25 7.43
C SER A 54 24.03 -4.53 7.77
N LEU A 55 23.55 -5.26 6.75
CA LEU A 55 22.83 -6.51 6.97
C LEU A 55 23.79 -7.66 7.29
N LYS A 56 24.84 -7.83 6.47
CA LYS A 56 25.71 -9.00 6.50
C LYS A 56 26.82 -8.92 7.55
N GLU A 57 27.45 -7.76 7.72
CA GLU A 57 28.56 -7.58 8.67
C GLU A 57 28.06 -7.09 10.03
N LEU A 58 27.21 -6.06 10.04
CA LEU A 58 26.75 -5.43 11.29
C LEU A 58 25.53 -6.13 11.92
N ASN A 59 25.01 -7.17 11.26
CA ASN A 59 23.88 -7.98 11.72
C ASN A 59 22.61 -7.16 12.03
N TYR A 60 22.39 -6.05 11.31
CA TYR A 60 21.13 -5.33 11.41
C TYR A 60 20.03 -6.02 10.61
N THR A 61 18.80 -5.97 11.13
CA THR A 61 17.64 -6.27 10.30
C THR A 61 17.45 -5.17 9.25
N GLU A 62 16.72 -5.47 8.16
CA GLU A 62 16.43 -4.50 7.10
C GLU A 62 15.87 -3.18 7.65
N GLN A 63 14.90 -3.25 8.56
CA GLN A 63 14.29 -2.05 9.12
C GLN A 63 15.25 -1.29 10.04
N GLN A 64 16.14 -1.97 10.76
CA GLN A 64 17.17 -1.34 11.58
C GLN A 64 18.21 -0.61 10.74
N ALA A 65 18.72 -1.27 9.69
CA ALA A 65 19.70 -0.72 8.75
C ALA A 65 19.11 0.49 7.99
N TRP A 66 17.92 0.32 7.41
CA TRP A 66 17.25 1.37 6.65
C TRP A 66 17.02 2.63 7.50
N ARG A 67 16.54 2.47 8.74
CA ARG A 67 16.28 3.62 9.63
C ARG A 67 17.55 4.41 9.95
N ARG A 68 18.67 3.71 10.19
CA ARG A 68 19.97 4.32 10.52
C ARG A 68 20.57 5.02 9.30
N ILE A 69 20.58 4.36 8.14
CA ILE A 69 21.12 4.91 6.89
C ILE A 69 20.29 6.12 6.44
N ASN A 70 18.96 6.07 6.53
CA ASN A 70 18.15 7.23 6.17
C ASN A 70 18.33 8.38 7.17
N ALA A 71 18.43 8.09 8.48
CA ALA A 71 18.71 9.12 9.48
C ALA A 71 20.08 9.78 9.27
N MET A 72 21.11 9.00 8.98
CA MET A 72 22.44 9.46 8.58
C MET A 72 22.35 10.44 7.41
N ARG A 73 21.64 10.08 6.34
CA ARG A 73 21.44 10.95 5.16
C ARG A 73 20.73 12.25 5.50
N VAL A 74 19.76 12.22 6.41
CA VAL A 74 19.10 13.44 6.91
C VAL A 74 20.08 14.29 7.72
N LEU A 75 20.83 13.70 8.64
CA LEU A 75 21.82 14.41 9.47
C LEU A 75 22.93 15.06 8.66
N LYS A 76 23.38 14.40 7.57
CA LYS A 76 24.33 14.99 6.62
C LYS A 76 23.84 16.32 6.05
N THR A 77 22.54 16.45 5.81
CA THR A 77 21.92 17.69 5.30
C THR A 77 21.49 18.67 6.40
N LEU A 78 21.22 18.16 7.61
CA LEU A 78 20.67 18.88 8.76
C LEU A 78 21.43 18.48 10.04
N PRO A 79 22.71 18.86 10.19
CA PRO A 79 23.55 18.45 11.32
C PRO A 79 23.02 19.00 12.66
N GLU A 80 22.20 20.04 12.64
CA GLU A 80 21.58 20.64 13.83
C GLU A 80 20.72 19.63 14.61
N LEU A 81 20.16 18.63 13.92
CA LEU A 81 19.30 17.62 14.53
C LEU A 81 20.06 16.59 15.37
N LYS A 82 21.40 16.55 15.30
CA LYS A 82 22.22 15.61 16.09
C LYS A 82 21.94 15.73 17.58
N LYS A 83 21.90 16.96 18.11
CA LYS A 83 21.58 17.24 19.52
C LYS A 83 20.19 16.71 19.91
N ASN A 84 19.24 16.73 18.98
CA ASN A 84 17.88 16.26 19.21
C ASN A 84 17.78 14.73 19.29
N ILE A 85 18.66 14.00 18.61
CA ILE A 85 18.79 12.56 18.76
C ILE A 85 19.46 12.24 20.10
N ASP A 86 20.56 12.94 20.42
CA ASP A 86 21.33 12.72 21.65
C ASP A 86 20.48 12.90 22.91
N ASN A 87 19.68 13.98 22.96
CA ASN A 87 18.76 14.21 24.07
C ASN A 87 17.46 13.40 23.97
N GLY A 88 17.21 12.76 22.82
CA GLY A 88 16.05 11.92 22.52
C GLY A 88 14.74 12.67 22.34
N SER A 89 14.80 13.97 22.06
CA SER A 89 13.62 14.73 21.60
C SER A 89 13.17 14.28 20.21
N LEU A 90 14.06 13.69 19.39
CA LEU A 90 13.70 13.05 18.11
C LEU A 90 14.16 11.60 18.08
N SER A 91 13.27 10.71 17.64
CA SER A 91 13.58 9.30 17.39
C SER A 91 13.93 9.05 15.92
N LEU A 92 14.66 7.97 15.63
CA LEU A 92 14.90 7.56 14.23
C LEU A 92 13.59 7.35 13.46
N SER A 93 12.55 6.84 14.13
CA SER A 93 11.23 6.67 13.52
C SER A 93 10.63 8.00 13.08
N SER A 94 10.71 9.03 13.93
CA SER A 94 10.24 10.39 13.63
C SER A 94 11.02 10.99 12.45
N ILE A 95 12.35 10.78 12.42
CA ILE A 95 13.21 11.23 11.30
C ILE A 95 12.80 10.59 9.98
N ASN A 96 12.52 9.30 9.99
CA ASN A 96 12.10 8.57 8.79
C ASN A 96 10.72 9.00 8.29
N LEU A 97 9.76 9.26 9.19
CA LEU A 97 8.44 9.78 8.84
C LEU A 97 8.54 11.15 8.16
N ALA A 98 9.32 12.08 8.74
CA ALA A 98 9.53 13.41 8.19
C ALA A 98 10.27 13.36 6.84
N SER A 99 11.30 12.51 6.73
CA SER A 99 12.05 12.33 5.48
C SER A 99 11.16 11.87 4.33
N ASN A 100 10.20 10.96 4.60
CA ASN A 100 9.21 10.54 3.60
C ASN A 100 8.26 11.69 3.23
N LEU A 101 7.81 12.48 4.20
CA LEU A 101 7.02 13.69 3.93
C LEU A 101 7.78 14.65 3.01
N PHE A 102 9.06 14.93 3.26
CA PHE A 102 9.85 15.85 2.42
C PHE A 102 9.92 15.38 0.97
N LYS A 103 10.05 14.06 0.74
CA LYS A 103 10.05 13.48 -0.60
C LYS A 103 8.68 13.58 -1.27
N GLU A 104 7.60 13.28 -0.55
CA GLU A 104 6.25 13.33 -1.11
C GLU A 104 5.76 14.76 -1.38
N ALA A 105 6.12 15.71 -0.52
CA ALA A 105 5.75 17.12 -0.61
C ALA A 105 6.75 17.98 -1.39
N ASN A 106 7.82 17.38 -1.93
CA ASN A 106 8.91 18.11 -2.60
C ASN A 106 9.47 19.28 -1.77
N ILE A 107 9.61 19.10 -0.46
CA ILE A 107 10.15 20.13 0.43
C ILE A 107 11.67 20.17 0.27
N ILE A 108 12.18 21.25 -0.34
CA ILE A 108 13.61 21.42 -0.62
C ILE A 108 14.27 22.27 0.47
N SER A 109 13.61 23.35 0.89
CA SER A 109 14.12 24.35 1.85
C SER A 109 14.62 23.72 3.15
N LYS A 110 15.84 24.13 3.56
CA LYS A 110 16.44 23.71 4.83
C LYS A 110 15.60 24.19 6.02
N GLN A 111 15.09 25.41 5.95
CA GLN A 111 14.33 26.04 7.04
C GLN A 111 13.00 25.33 7.28
N ASP A 112 12.27 24.99 6.21
CA ASP A 112 10.98 24.30 6.31
C ASP A 112 11.15 22.89 6.90
N LYS A 113 12.22 22.18 6.52
CA LYS A 113 12.56 20.87 7.10
C LYS A 113 12.81 20.97 8.60
N LEU A 114 13.58 21.99 9.04
CA LEU A 114 13.85 22.22 10.46
C LEU A 114 12.59 22.56 11.23
N GLN A 115 11.68 23.36 10.67
CA GLN A 115 10.39 23.68 11.29
C GLN A 115 9.51 22.43 11.47
N ILE A 116 9.45 21.55 10.46
CA ILE A 116 8.71 20.29 10.57
C ILE A 116 9.31 19.41 11.66
N PHE A 117 10.64 19.33 11.75
CA PHE A 117 11.29 18.60 12.84
C PHE A 117 11.03 19.18 14.21
N ASP A 118 10.98 20.51 14.34
CA ASP A 118 10.65 21.18 15.59
C ASP A 118 9.25 20.78 16.09
N GLN A 119 8.28 20.73 15.17
CA GLN A 119 6.93 20.27 15.49
C GLN A 119 6.84 18.80 15.87
N MET A 120 7.86 17.98 15.60
CA MET A 120 7.89 16.54 15.90
C MET A 120 8.67 16.20 17.17
N LYS A 121 9.25 17.18 17.86
CA LYS A 121 10.02 16.96 19.09
C LYS A 121 9.16 16.46 20.24
N ASN A 122 9.69 15.52 21.01
CA ASN A 122 9.08 14.92 22.21
C ASN A 122 7.71 14.26 21.98
N LEU A 123 7.40 13.90 20.74
CA LEU A 123 6.17 13.21 20.38
C LEU A 123 6.38 11.70 20.28
N THR A 124 5.33 10.94 20.58
CA THR A 124 5.30 9.51 20.27
C THR A 124 5.27 9.29 18.77
N LYS A 125 5.56 8.05 18.34
CA LYS A 125 5.46 7.66 16.93
C LYS A 125 4.07 7.95 16.35
N THR A 126 3.01 7.59 17.08
CA THR A 126 1.62 7.80 16.65
C THR A 126 1.30 9.28 16.51
N GLN A 127 1.72 10.12 17.46
CA GLN A 127 1.52 11.57 17.37
C GLN A 127 2.29 12.19 16.19
N CYS A 128 3.49 11.67 15.89
CA CYS A 128 4.24 12.05 14.68
C CYS A 128 3.50 11.66 13.41
N GLU A 129 2.95 10.44 13.34
CA GLU A 129 2.15 9.95 12.21
C GLU A 129 0.91 10.84 12.00
N ASP A 130 0.20 11.21 13.06
CA ASP A 130 -0.96 12.10 13.01
C ASP A 130 -0.59 13.50 12.50
N LYS A 131 0.54 14.07 12.96
CA LYS A 131 1.02 15.37 12.47
C LYS A 131 1.41 15.30 11.00
N VAL A 132 2.18 14.29 10.60
CA VAL A 132 2.56 14.11 9.20
C VAL A 132 1.32 13.91 8.33
N TYR A 133 0.31 13.19 8.79
CA TYR A 133 -0.95 13.03 8.09
C TYR A 133 -1.67 14.37 7.86
N LYS A 134 -1.74 15.22 8.88
CA LYS A 134 -2.30 16.59 8.75
C LYS A 134 -1.50 17.43 7.76
N MET A 135 -0.17 17.45 7.90
CA MET A 135 0.71 18.18 6.99
C MET A 135 0.56 17.70 5.54
N LYS A 136 0.46 16.39 5.30
CA LYS A 136 0.23 15.85 3.96
C LYS A 136 -1.05 16.42 3.34
N LYS A 137 -2.13 16.52 4.12
CA LYS A 137 -3.38 17.14 3.69
C LYS A 137 -3.19 18.61 3.34
N ASP A 138 -2.47 19.36 4.16
CA ASP A 138 -2.19 20.78 3.93
C ASP A 138 -1.35 21.01 2.66
N PHE A 139 -0.44 20.09 2.33
CA PHE A 139 0.32 20.07 1.08
C PHE A 139 -0.46 19.52 -0.13
N GLY A 140 -1.76 19.22 0.01
CA GLY A 140 -2.59 18.66 -1.06
C GLY A 140 -2.23 17.22 -1.44
N ILE A 141 -1.48 16.51 -0.60
CA ILE A 141 -1.13 15.10 -0.78
C ILE A 141 -2.29 14.26 -0.29
N ASP A 142 -3.34 14.18 -1.11
CA ASP A 142 -4.50 13.31 -0.91
C ASP A 142 -4.18 11.86 -1.30
N LYS A 143 -3.12 11.32 -0.71
CA LYS A 143 -2.98 9.87 -0.56
C LYS A 143 -3.43 9.55 0.86
N THR A 144 -4.74 9.38 1.04
CA THR A 144 -5.15 8.37 2.03
C THR A 144 -4.37 7.12 1.64
N PRO A 145 -3.57 6.52 2.54
CA PRO A 145 -2.98 5.25 2.21
C PRO A 145 -4.15 4.28 2.06
N LYS A 146 -4.62 4.09 0.82
CA LYS A 146 -5.43 2.95 0.37
C LYS A 146 -4.53 1.72 0.48
N ARG A 147 -4.06 1.44 1.68
CA ARG A 147 -3.22 0.29 1.99
C ARG A 147 -4.20 -0.77 2.45
N THR A 148 -4.80 -1.44 1.49
CA THR A 148 -5.17 -2.84 1.69
C THR A 148 -3.92 -3.61 1.31
N ILE A 149 -3.10 -4.00 2.31
CA ILE A 149 -2.00 -4.94 2.07
C ILE A 149 -2.55 -6.32 2.32
N ILE A 150 -2.55 -7.15 1.29
CA ILE A 150 -2.94 -8.56 1.40
C ILE A 150 -1.65 -9.37 1.25
N ASN A 151 -1.22 -9.99 2.34
CA ASN A 151 -0.09 -10.91 2.34
C ASN A 151 -0.62 -12.33 2.50
N ASN A 152 -0.30 -13.23 1.57
CA ASN A 152 -0.63 -14.64 1.74
C ASN A 152 0.22 -15.19 2.89
N ALA A 153 -0.42 -15.51 4.01
CA ALA A 153 0.24 -16.06 5.19
C ALA A 153 0.49 -17.56 5.03
N THR A 154 -0.47 -18.26 4.41
CA THR A 154 -0.38 -19.68 4.00
C THR A 154 -1.13 -19.86 2.66
N THR A 155 -1.25 -21.10 2.18
CA THR A 155 -2.09 -21.46 1.02
C THR A 155 -3.58 -21.23 1.26
N GLU A 156 -4.01 -21.16 2.52
CA GLU A 156 -5.43 -21.07 2.91
C GLU A 156 -5.78 -19.75 3.60
N ILE A 157 -4.78 -19.00 4.09
CA ILE A 157 -5.00 -17.79 4.90
C ILE A 157 -4.27 -16.60 4.28
N ALA A 158 -5.01 -15.53 4.05
CA ALA A 158 -4.47 -14.23 3.71
C ALA A 158 -4.54 -13.28 4.90
N ARG A 159 -3.42 -12.61 5.22
CA ARG A 159 -3.40 -11.53 6.21
C ARG A 159 -3.70 -10.22 5.51
N VAL A 160 -4.82 -9.59 5.88
CA VAL A 160 -5.27 -8.31 5.33
C VAL A 160 -4.99 -7.19 6.33
N HIS A 161 -4.11 -6.25 5.97
CA HIS A 161 -3.95 -4.99 6.69
C HIS A 161 -4.77 -3.92 5.98
N VAL A 162 -5.74 -3.34 6.69
CA VAL A 162 -6.60 -2.26 6.19
C VAL A 162 -6.60 -1.09 7.16
N ASN A 163 -6.65 0.12 6.61
CA ASN A 163 -6.93 1.32 7.38
C ASN A 163 -8.42 1.63 7.28
N LEU A 164 -9.14 1.53 8.41
CA LEU A 164 -10.58 1.79 8.48
C LEU A 164 -10.83 3.17 9.08
N SER A 165 -11.85 3.87 8.58
CA SER A 165 -12.29 5.12 9.18
C SER A 165 -12.91 4.86 10.57
N LYS A 166 -12.89 5.87 11.46
CA LYS A 166 -13.57 5.78 12.77
C LYS A 166 -15.07 5.50 12.62
N GLU A 167 -15.70 6.00 11.56
CA GLU A 167 -17.11 5.72 11.28
C GLU A 167 -17.33 4.25 10.89
N THR A 168 -16.43 3.68 10.08
CA THR A 168 -16.46 2.27 9.67
C THR A 168 -16.27 1.34 10.87
N LEU A 169 -15.34 1.65 11.78
CA LEU A 169 -15.13 0.87 13.00
C LEU A 169 -16.39 0.83 13.87
N LYS A 170 -17.07 1.99 14.06
CA LYS A 170 -18.35 2.03 14.78
C LYS A 170 -19.43 1.16 14.15
N LYS A 171 -19.47 1.06 12.81
CA LYS A 171 -20.41 0.18 12.10
C LYS A 171 -20.07 -1.29 12.36
N ILE A 172 -18.79 -1.67 12.33
CA ILE A 172 -18.33 -3.03 12.63
C ILE A 172 -18.66 -3.41 14.08
N GLU A 173 -18.42 -2.53 15.05
CA GLU A 173 -18.80 -2.75 16.46
C GLU A 173 -20.30 -2.98 16.64
N LYS A 174 -21.15 -2.23 15.93
CA LYS A 174 -22.59 -2.47 15.93
C LYS A 174 -22.94 -3.87 15.40
N VAL A 175 -22.29 -4.30 14.33
CA VAL A 175 -22.52 -5.64 13.75
C VAL A 175 -22.09 -6.73 14.73
N LYS A 176 -20.92 -6.58 15.38
CA LYS A 176 -20.46 -7.50 16.45
C LYS A 176 -21.53 -7.66 17.53
N ASN A 177 -22.04 -6.54 18.05
CA ASN A 177 -23.03 -6.56 19.12
C ASN A 177 -24.37 -7.19 18.70
N LEU A 178 -24.81 -6.97 17.45
CA LEU A 178 -26.07 -7.50 16.93
C LEU A 178 -25.99 -8.99 16.62
N THR A 179 -24.86 -9.46 16.12
CA THR A 179 -24.67 -10.86 15.69
C THR A 179 -24.05 -11.74 16.77
N LYS A 180 -23.48 -11.13 17.81
CA LYS A 180 -22.61 -11.77 18.82
C LYS A 180 -21.39 -12.49 18.21
N GLU A 181 -21.04 -12.19 16.97
CA GLU A 181 -19.84 -12.70 16.32
C GLU A 181 -18.70 -11.70 16.52
N ASP A 182 -17.55 -12.18 16.96
CA ASP A 182 -16.38 -11.36 17.25
C ASP A 182 -15.27 -11.54 16.21
N ASP A 183 -15.32 -12.62 15.44
CA ASP A 183 -14.40 -12.87 14.35
C ASP A 183 -14.70 -11.97 13.16
N LEU A 184 -13.73 -11.12 12.82
CA LEU A 184 -13.86 -10.17 11.74
C LEU A 184 -14.00 -10.86 10.38
N ASP A 185 -13.39 -12.03 10.18
CA ASP A 185 -13.49 -12.78 8.93
C ASP A 185 -14.93 -13.25 8.67
N LYS A 186 -15.57 -13.82 9.69
CA LYS A 186 -16.97 -14.23 9.62
C LYS A 186 -17.92 -13.05 9.46
N ILE A 187 -17.66 -11.93 10.13
CA ILE A 187 -18.45 -10.70 9.96
C ILE A 187 -18.34 -10.19 8.53
N ILE A 188 -17.13 -10.13 7.97
CA ILE A 188 -16.90 -9.70 6.58
C ILE A 188 -17.59 -10.66 5.62
N SER A 189 -17.47 -11.97 5.84
CA SER A 189 -18.11 -13.00 5.03
C SER A 189 -19.64 -12.86 5.07
N LEU A 190 -20.23 -12.70 6.25
CA LEU A 190 -21.67 -12.48 6.43
C LEU A 190 -22.14 -11.22 5.68
N LEU A 191 -21.40 -10.11 5.78
CA LEU A 191 -21.71 -8.87 5.07
C LEU A 191 -21.60 -9.05 3.55
N ALA A 192 -20.58 -9.76 3.09
CA ALA A 192 -20.39 -10.06 1.68
C ALA A 192 -21.52 -10.94 1.14
N ASP A 193 -21.86 -12.02 1.82
CA ASP A 193 -22.94 -12.93 1.47
C ASP A 193 -24.28 -12.22 1.47
N THR A 194 -24.55 -11.39 2.49
CA THR A 194 -25.78 -10.59 2.55
C THR A 194 -25.89 -9.65 1.35
N TYR A 195 -24.81 -8.95 0.99
CA TYR A 195 -24.79 -8.06 -0.16
C TYR A 195 -24.95 -8.81 -1.50
N ILE A 196 -24.27 -9.95 -1.65
CA ILE A 196 -24.37 -10.82 -2.81
C ILE A 196 -25.81 -11.31 -2.97
N ASN A 197 -26.42 -11.82 -1.90
CA ASN A 197 -27.78 -12.33 -1.88
C ASN A 197 -28.82 -11.23 -2.16
N GLN A 198 -28.68 -10.05 -1.53
CA GLN A 198 -29.54 -8.89 -1.82
C GLN A 198 -29.45 -8.45 -3.29
N LYS A 199 -28.25 -8.46 -3.90
CA LYS A 199 -28.08 -8.14 -5.32
C LYS A 199 -28.69 -9.18 -6.26
N ILE A 200 -28.78 -10.45 -5.83
CA ILE A 200 -29.45 -11.53 -6.56
C ILE A 200 -30.98 -11.36 -6.49
N GLU A 201 -31.51 -10.94 -5.35
CA GLU A 201 -32.96 -10.76 -5.13
C GLU A 201 -33.54 -9.51 -5.81
N VAL A 202 -32.79 -8.41 -5.92
CA VAL A 202 -33.26 -7.19 -6.62
C VAL A 202 -33.15 -7.36 -8.16
N LYS A 203 -33.97 -8.25 -8.72
CA LYS A 203 -34.35 -8.23 -10.15
C LYS A 203 -35.36 -7.11 -10.36
N ARG A 204 -34.95 -6.00 -10.97
CA ARG A 204 -35.89 -5.04 -11.58
C ARG A 204 -36.53 -5.71 -12.81
N GLU A 205 -37.86 -5.63 -12.91
CA GLU A 205 -38.60 -6.01 -14.12
C GLU A 205 -38.04 -5.25 -15.33
N SER A 206 -37.68 -6.00 -16.36
CA SER A 206 -37.16 -5.44 -17.59
C SER A 206 -38.27 -4.77 -18.38
N LYS A 207 -38.22 -3.43 -18.51
CA LYS A 207 -38.89 -2.75 -19.62
C LYS A 207 -38.15 -3.16 -20.91
N ASN A 208 -38.76 -4.05 -21.69
CA ASN A 208 -38.28 -4.42 -23.01
C ASN A 208 -38.36 -3.21 -23.94
N VAL A 209 -37.20 -2.66 -24.31
CA VAL A 209 -37.07 -1.83 -25.50
C VAL A 209 -36.14 -2.58 -26.46
N PRO A 210 -36.55 -2.89 -27.69
CA PRO A 210 -35.70 -3.57 -28.65
C PRO A 210 -34.62 -2.57 -29.13
N ALA A 211 -33.40 -2.71 -28.63
CA ALA A 211 -32.27 -1.93 -29.13
C ALA A 211 -31.61 -2.66 -30.30
N LYS A 212 -31.43 -1.94 -31.42
CA LYS A 212 -30.56 -2.29 -32.55
C LYS A 212 -29.22 -2.84 -32.04
N ASN A 213 -28.68 -3.80 -32.79
CA ASN A 213 -27.49 -4.63 -32.50
C ASN A 213 -26.33 -3.84 -31.84
N SER A 214 -26.34 -3.71 -30.52
CA SER A 214 -25.36 -2.91 -29.76
C SER A 214 -24.28 -3.81 -29.16
N ARG A 215 -23.06 -3.29 -28.98
CA ARG A 215 -21.97 -3.97 -28.27
C ARG A 215 -22.28 -4.24 -26.79
N HIS A 216 -23.35 -3.63 -26.26
CA HIS A 216 -23.72 -3.78 -24.87
C HIS A 216 -24.21 -5.21 -24.57
N ILE A 217 -23.43 -5.96 -23.79
CA ILE A 217 -23.80 -7.30 -23.33
C ILE A 217 -24.92 -7.16 -22.27
N PRO A 218 -26.11 -7.75 -22.49
CA PRO A 218 -27.21 -7.70 -21.55
C PRO A 218 -26.84 -8.27 -20.17
N ARG A 219 -27.37 -7.65 -19.11
CA ARG A 219 -27.12 -8.06 -17.72
C ARG A 219 -27.43 -9.53 -17.44
N LYS A 220 -28.56 -10.04 -17.98
CA LYS A 220 -28.95 -11.46 -17.84
C LYS A 220 -27.86 -12.40 -18.33
N ILE A 221 -27.18 -12.03 -19.40
CA ILE A 221 -26.11 -12.83 -20.00
C ILE A 221 -24.85 -12.75 -19.14
N LYS A 222 -24.49 -11.56 -18.66
CA LYS A 222 -23.38 -11.38 -17.70
C LYS A 222 -23.56 -12.22 -16.43
N GLU A 223 -24.77 -12.23 -15.86
CA GLU A 223 -25.08 -13.02 -14.67
C GLU A 223 -24.95 -14.53 -14.92
N THR A 224 -25.45 -15.02 -16.06
CA THR A 224 -25.32 -16.44 -16.40
C THR A 224 -23.86 -16.84 -16.64
N VAL A 225 -23.07 -16.00 -17.33
CA VAL A 225 -21.64 -16.25 -17.54
C VAL A 225 -20.88 -16.21 -16.22
N TYR A 226 -21.17 -15.27 -15.33
CA TYR A 226 -20.51 -15.20 -14.03
C TYR A 226 -20.80 -16.45 -13.18
N LYS A 227 -22.05 -16.91 -13.14
CA LYS A 227 -22.44 -18.12 -12.40
C LYS A 227 -21.78 -19.38 -12.95
N ARG A 228 -21.77 -19.57 -14.28
CA ARG A 228 -21.18 -20.80 -14.87
C ARG A 228 -19.65 -20.87 -14.70
N THR A 229 -19.00 -19.73 -14.53
CA THR A 229 -17.54 -19.61 -14.40
C THR A 229 -17.07 -19.52 -12.95
N ASN A 230 -17.99 -19.59 -11.98
CA ASN A 230 -17.70 -19.38 -10.57
C ASN A 230 -16.97 -18.04 -10.28
N GLY A 231 -17.15 -17.02 -11.12
CA GLY A 231 -16.43 -15.76 -10.99
C GLY A 231 -14.91 -15.87 -11.24
N GLU A 232 -14.48 -16.85 -12.03
CA GLU A 232 -13.08 -17.07 -12.38
C GLU A 232 -12.84 -16.80 -13.86
N CYS A 233 -11.63 -16.31 -14.19
CA CYS A 233 -11.17 -16.20 -15.56
C CYS A 233 -11.19 -17.59 -16.22
N GLU A 234 -11.91 -17.74 -17.33
CA GLU A 234 -12.05 -19.01 -18.05
C GLU A 234 -10.71 -19.51 -18.62
N ASN A 235 -9.71 -18.62 -18.79
CA ASN A 235 -8.37 -18.98 -19.25
C ASN A 235 -7.36 -19.28 -18.12
N CYS A 236 -7.24 -18.41 -17.11
CA CYS A 236 -6.17 -18.51 -16.10
C CYS A 236 -6.65 -18.69 -14.65
N LYS A 237 -7.96 -18.82 -14.42
CA LYS A 237 -8.59 -19.00 -13.10
C LYS A 237 -8.40 -17.84 -12.10
N SER A 238 -7.78 -16.73 -12.51
CA SER A 238 -7.72 -15.52 -11.69
C SER A 238 -9.12 -15.01 -11.36
N THR A 239 -9.31 -14.52 -10.13
CA THR A 239 -10.55 -13.88 -9.64
C THR A 239 -10.46 -12.34 -9.65
N GLN A 240 -9.37 -11.78 -10.20
CA GLN A 240 -9.05 -10.36 -10.11
C GLN A 240 -9.18 -9.68 -11.48
N ASN A 241 -9.67 -8.43 -11.49
CA ASN A 241 -9.79 -7.57 -12.69
C ASN A 241 -10.49 -8.27 -13.87
N LEU A 242 -11.68 -8.82 -13.62
CA LEU A 242 -12.45 -9.59 -14.60
C LEU A 242 -13.27 -8.70 -15.53
N GLU A 243 -13.31 -9.09 -16.80
CA GLU A 243 -13.97 -8.40 -17.90
C GLU A 243 -14.79 -9.42 -18.71
N PHE A 244 -15.99 -9.03 -19.14
CA PHE A 244 -16.82 -9.83 -20.05
C PHE A 244 -16.40 -9.54 -21.49
N ASP A 245 -15.89 -10.57 -22.17
CA ASP A 245 -15.40 -10.47 -23.55
C ASP A 245 -16.26 -11.33 -24.50
N HIS A 246 -16.27 -10.96 -25.78
CA HIS A 246 -16.89 -11.77 -26.82
C HIS A 246 -15.88 -12.78 -27.38
N LEU A 247 -16.23 -14.08 -27.39
CA LEU A 247 -15.41 -15.15 -27.96
C LEU A 247 -15.05 -14.82 -29.42
N ILE A 248 -16.06 -14.56 -30.25
CA ILE A 248 -15.92 -13.87 -31.54
C ILE A 248 -16.09 -12.38 -31.26
N PRO A 249 -15.06 -11.53 -31.45
CA PRO A 249 -15.17 -10.11 -31.16
C PRO A 249 -16.35 -9.43 -31.86
N TYR A 250 -16.99 -8.48 -31.19
CA TYR A 250 -18.10 -7.72 -31.78
C TYR A 250 -17.72 -7.05 -33.12
N ALA A 251 -16.49 -6.52 -33.24
CA ALA A 251 -15.98 -5.94 -34.49
C ALA A 251 -15.86 -6.94 -35.65
N LYS A 252 -15.88 -8.25 -35.36
CA LYS A 252 -15.91 -9.33 -36.36
C LYS A 252 -17.31 -9.95 -36.50
N GLY A 253 -18.37 -9.25 -36.07
CA GLY A 253 -19.75 -9.73 -36.13
C GLY A 253 -20.19 -10.60 -34.95
N GLY A 254 -19.42 -10.63 -33.87
CA GLY A 254 -19.78 -11.34 -32.64
C GLY A 254 -21.11 -10.89 -32.05
N THR A 255 -21.99 -11.85 -31.75
CA THR A 255 -23.29 -11.58 -31.13
C THR A 255 -23.19 -11.55 -29.61
N ASN A 256 -24.20 -10.99 -28.94
CA ASN A 256 -24.28 -11.01 -27.47
C ASN A 256 -24.80 -12.34 -26.91
N ASN A 257 -24.90 -13.41 -27.72
CA ASN A 257 -25.45 -14.69 -27.26
C ASN A 257 -24.61 -15.27 -26.12
N LEU A 258 -25.25 -15.98 -25.19
CA LEU A 258 -24.59 -16.57 -24.03
C LEU A 258 -23.38 -17.45 -24.38
N THR A 259 -23.44 -18.13 -25.51
CA THR A 259 -22.36 -18.98 -26.03
C THR A 259 -21.18 -18.20 -26.58
N ASN A 260 -21.38 -16.93 -26.96
CA ASN A 260 -20.35 -16.06 -27.49
C ASN A 260 -19.76 -15.10 -26.44
N ILE A 261 -20.19 -15.15 -25.18
CA ILE A 261 -19.63 -14.33 -24.09
C ILE A 261 -18.80 -15.21 -23.16
N GLN A 262 -17.62 -14.72 -22.76
CA GLN A 262 -16.71 -15.35 -21.80
C GLN A 262 -16.26 -14.35 -20.72
N LEU A 263 -15.75 -14.86 -19.59
CA LEU A 263 -15.19 -14.07 -18.49
C LEU A 263 -13.66 -14.21 -18.46
N LEU A 264 -12.92 -13.12 -18.65
CA LEU A 264 -11.45 -13.11 -18.67
C LEU A 264 -10.88 -12.04 -17.73
N CYS A 265 -9.70 -12.27 -17.14
CA CYS A 265 -8.98 -11.18 -16.48
C CYS A 265 -8.42 -10.19 -17.51
N SER A 266 -8.18 -8.94 -17.12
CA SER A 266 -7.73 -7.86 -18.02
C SER A 266 -6.50 -8.24 -18.87
N ASN A 267 -5.54 -9.00 -18.30
CA ASN A 267 -4.37 -9.48 -19.05
C ASN A 267 -4.73 -10.54 -20.11
N CYS A 268 -5.60 -11.49 -19.78
CA CYS A 268 -6.05 -12.51 -20.74
C CYS A 268 -6.91 -11.88 -21.84
N ASN A 269 -7.74 -10.89 -21.50
CA ASN A 269 -8.54 -10.16 -22.48
C ASN A 269 -7.65 -9.39 -23.47
N LYS A 270 -6.67 -8.62 -22.98
CA LYS A 270 -5.69 -7.91 -23.84
C LYS A 270 -4.89 -8.87 -24.72
N ARG A 271 -4.44 -10.02 -24.18
CA ARG A 271 -3.73 -11.04 -24.95
C ARG A 271 -4.58 -11.61 -26.07
N LYS A 272 -5.87 -11.84 -25.82
CA LYS A 272 -6.83 -12.28 -26.85
C LYS A 272 -7.03 -11.19 -27.91
N ALA A 273 -7.22 -9.93 -27.51
CA ALA A 273 -7.34 -8.81 -28.44
C ALA A 273 -6.12 -8.69 -29.39
N ILE A 274 -4.89 -8.89 -28.88
CA ILE A 274 -3.67 -8.95 -29.71
C ILE A 274 -3.74 -10.10 -30.73
N LYS A 275 -4.23 -11.29 -30.33
CA LYS A 275 -4.40 -12.43 -31.26
C LYS A 275 -5.48 -12.14 -32.31
N ASP A 276 -6.56 -11.47 -31.91
CA ASP A 276 -7.72 -11.21 -32.78
C ASP A 276 -7.46 -10.07 -33.79
N PHE A 277 -6.70 -9.04 -33.41
CA PHE A 277 -6.56 -7.80 -34.18
C PHE A 277 -5.13 -7.44 -34.58
N GLY A 278 -4.13 -8.19 -34.12
CA GLY A 278 -2.71 -7.96 -34.39
C GLY A 278 -2.03 -7.02 -33.36
N GLN A 279 -0.72 -7.19 -33.20
CA GLN A 279 0.08 -6.42 -32.23
C GLN A 279 0.10 -4.92 -32.57
N GLU A 280 0.41 -4.56 -33.81
CA GLU A 280 0.52 -3.17 -34.27
C GLU A 280 -0.75 -2.35 -34.01
N LYS A 281 -1.93 -2.95 -34.27
CA LYS A 281 -3.22 -2.31 -34.03
C LYS A 281 -3.51 -2.15 -32.55
N MET A 282 -3.10 -3.11 -31.72
CA MET A 282 -3.35 -3.07 -30.28
C MET A 282 -2.37 -2.15 -29.53
N ASP A 283 -1.15 -1.97 -30.03
CA ASP A 283 -0.15 -1.09 -29.40
C ASP A 283 -0.64 0.36 -29.25
N HIS A 284 -1.43 0.84 -30.21
CA HIS A 284 -2.06 2.17 -30.13
C HIS A 284 -3.01 2.31 -28.93
N PHE A 285 -3.70 1.24 -28.53
CA PHE A 285 -4.64 1.24 -27.41
C PHE A 285 -4.01 0.83 -26.08
N LEU A 286 -2.93 0.04 -26.12
CA LEU A 286 -2.22 -0.45 -24.94
C LEU A 286 -1.19 0.55 -24.40
N ASN A 287 -0.61 1.38 -25.27
CA ASN A 287 0.47 2.34 -24.92
C ASN A 287 0.01 3.81 -24.87
N ALA A 288 -1.28 4.10 -25.02
CA ALA A 288 -1.78 5.47 -24.95
C ALA A 288 -1.57 6.07 -23.54
N LEU A 289 -0.96 7.26 -23.48
CA LEU A 289 -0.80 8.01 -22.23
C LEU A 289 -2.18 8.32 -21.62
N PRO A 290 -2.33 8.24 -20.28
CA PRO A 290 -3.60 8.52 -19.62
C PRO A 290 -4.05 9.96 -19.93
N GLY A 291 -5.15 10.09 -20.69
CA GLY A 291 -5.75 11.37 -21.09
C GLY A 291 -5.78 11.66 -22.60
N SER A 292 -5.23 10.79 -23.46
CA SER A 292 -5.09 11.07 -24.91
C SER A 292 -6.18 10.47 -25.81
N VAL A 293 -7.07 9.61 -25.30
CA VAL A 293 -8.08 8.94 -26.15
C VAL A 293 -9.43 9.65 -26.03
N LYS A 294 -9.80 10.44 -27.04
CA LYS A 294 -11.19 10.84 -27.26
C LYS A 294 -11.99 9.60 -27.67
N PHE A 295 -13.03 9.29 -26.89
CA PHE A 295 -13.95 8.16 -27.06
C PHE A 295 -14.86 8.25 -28.32
N THR A 296 -14.38 8.82 -29.42
CA THR A 296 -15.20 9.07 -30.63
C THR A 296 -14.89 8.15 -31.81
N GLU A 297 -13.82 7.37 -31.77
CA GLU A 297 -13.54 6.36 -32.79
C GLU A 297 -13.86 4.96 -32.27
N THR A 298 -15.16 4.69 -32.15
CA THR A 298 -15.66 3.33 -31.98
C THR A 298 -15.39 2.53 -33.24
N PHE A 299 -14.55 1.50 -33.15
CA PHE A 299 -14.49 0.29 -33.98
C PHE A 299 -15.63 0.22 -35.02
N ARG A 300 -15.36 0.74 -36.21
CA ARG A 300 -16.05 0.40 -37.44
C ARG A 300 -15.16 -0.55 -38.24
#